data_AF-A0A1E7F709-F1
#
_entry.id   AF-A0A1E7F709-F1
#
_cell.length_a   1.000
_cell.length_b   1.000
_cell.length_c   1.000
_cell.angle_alpha   90.00
_cell.angle_beta   90.00
_cell.angle_gamma   90.00
#
_symmetry.space_group_name_H-M   'P 1'
#
loop_
_entity.id
_entity.type
_entity.pdbx_description
1 polymer ?
#
loop_
_entity_poly.entity_id
_entity_poly.type
_entity_poly.pdbx_seq_one_letter_code
_entity_poly.pdbx_strand_id
1 'polypeptide(L)'
;IEERLDKAVTDDVQKNRSPDLIPLTVDFVQMKKQLRALIMVINTYQTRTRDLHESRFEIAQQLALLSERTPIREEIGCELDGEATEQLQQLSQRLVAVVNDQEYQKDVVNFVTEWEQIITERVESGLKRVRKLASNRLHYERKIETLRNKANELEIKGRTNPTVAVERLSRNEGKLKQAFTVHEKEAGQLCALMESVTHEGYKDLYTLVKNYIEWEINRVERENNITLQMSATLESMSE
;
A
#
# COMPACT_ATOMS: atom_id res chain seq x y z
N ILE A 1 -15.64 1.24 -2.36
CA ILE A 1 -14.23 1.64 -2.63
C ILE A 1 -13.86 1.36 -4.09
N GLU A 2 -14.18 0.18 -4.62
CA GLU A 2 -13.99 -0.17 -6.04
C GLU A 2 -14.57 0.85 -7.02
N GLU A 3 -15.83 1.25 -6.85
CA GLU A 3 -16.49 2.20 -7.76
C GLU A 3 -15.81 3.60 -7.78
N ARG A 4 -15.19 4.00 -6.66
CA ARG A 4 -14.42 5.26 -6.58
C ARG A 4 -13.06 5.13 -7.24
N LEU A 5 -12.44 3.95 -7.19
CA LEU A 5 -11.18 3.65 -7.86
C LEU A 5 -11.39 3.57 -9.37
N ASP A 6 -12.41 2.85 -9.84
CA ASP A 6 -12.70 2.70 -11.27
C ASP A 6 -13.03 4.05 -11.92
N LYS A 7 -13.78 4.91 -11.22
CA LYS A 7 -14.02 6.29 -11.68
C LYS A 7 -12.73 7.11 -11.77
N ALA A 8 -11.84 7.00 -10.78
CA ALA A 8 -10.54 7.70 -10.80
C ALA A 8 -9.64 7.23 -11.94
N VAL A 9 -9.65 5.92 -12.25
CA VAL A 9 -8.96 5.33 -13.41
C VAL A 9 -9.46 5.95 -14.69
N THR A 10 -10.77 5.98 -14.87
CA THR A 10 -11.39 6.46 -16.11
C THR A 10 -11.07 7.95 -16.32
N ASP A 11 -11.13 8.75 -15.25
CA ASP A 11 -10.81 10.18 -15.27
C ASP A 11 -9.32 10.45 -15.53
N ASP A 12 -8.41 9.60 -15.04
CA ASP A 12 -6.96 9.75 -15.23
C ASP A 12 -6.49 9.27 -16.60
N VAL A 13 -7.08 8.19 -17.12
CA VAL A 13 -6.85 7.69 -18.48
C VAL A 13 -7.28 8.71 -19.52
N GLN A 14 -8.44 9.37 -19.34
CA GLN A 14 -8.90 10.42 -20.26
C GLN A 14 -8.01 11.67 -20.27
N LYS A 15 -7.21 11.90 -19.23
CA LYS A 15 -6.33 13.09 -19.11
C LYS A 15 -4.91 12.85 -19.60
N ASN A 16 -4.48 11.59 -19.74
CA ASN A 16 -3.14 11.25 -20.19
C ASN A 16 -3.06 11.27 -21.73
N ARG A 17 -2.26 12.19 -22.26
CA ARG A 17 -2.07 12.38 -23.71
C ARG A 17 -0.86 11.65 -24.29
N SER A 18 -0.06 10.97 -23.45
CA SER A 18 1.00 10.10 -23.93
C SER A 18 0.45 8.69 -24.09
N PRO A 19 0.49 8.10 -25.30
CA PRO A 19 -0.03 6.75 -25.54
C PRO A 19 0.64 5.70 -24.66
N ASP A 20 1.92 5.87 -24.35
CA ASP A 20 2.70 4.93 -23.54
C ASP A 20 2.33 4.99 -22.04
N LEU A 21 1.86 6.13 -21.56
CA LEU A 21 1.45 6.28 -20.16
C LEU A 21 0.09 5.63 -19.87
N ILE A 22 -0.75 5.42 -20.88
CA ILE A 22 -2.09 4.84 -20.70
C ILE A 22 -2.01 3.40 -20.15
N PRO A 23 -1.33 2.44 -20.81
CA PRO A 23 -1.25 1.07 -20.29
C PRO A 23 -0.56 1.03 -18.93
N LEU A 24 0.54 1.78 -18.75
CA LEU A 24 1.24 1.85 -17.46
C LEU A 24 0.34 2.40 -16.33
N THR A 25 -0.53 3.36 -16.63
CA THR A 25 -1.50 3.88 -15.64
C THR A 25 -2.51 2.81 -15.25
N VAL A 26 -2.98 2.02 -16.20
CA VAL A 26 -3.89 0.90 -15.93
C VAL A 26 -3.21 -0.13 -15.02
N ASP A 27 -1.98 -0.53 -15.36
CA ASP A 27 -1.21 -1.50 -14.58
C ASP A 27 -0.93 -1.00 -13.15
N PHE A 28 -0.51 0.26 -13.03
CA PHE A 28 -0.25 0.88 -11.73
C PHE A 28 -1.51 0.92 -10.85
N VAL A 29 -2.67 1.27 -11.42
CA VAL A 29 -3.93 1.25 -10.66
C VAL A 29 -4.29 -0.17 -10.26
N GLN A 30 -4.18 -1.14 -11.15
CA GLN A 30 -4.48 -2.53 -10.82
C GLN A 30 -3.60 -3.03 -9.66
N MET A 31 -2.30 -2.74 -9.70
CA MET A 31 -1.37 -3.04 -8.61
C MET A 31 -1.77 -2.33 -7.31
N LYS A 32 -2.12 -1.04 -7.36
CA LYS A 32 -2.63 -0.28 -6.19
C LYS A 32 -3.90 -0.89 -5.61
N LYS A 33 -4.82 -1.38 -6.45
CA LYS A 33 -6.03 -2.09 -6.02
C LYS A 33 -5.67 -3.38 -5.28
N GLN A 34 -4.77 -4.18 -5.84
CA GLN A 34 -4.30 -5.43 -5.22
C GLN A 34 -3.61 -5.18 -3.87
N LEU A 35 -2.75 -4.16 -3.80
CA LEU A 35 -2.05 -3.80 -2.57
C LEU A 35 -3.01 -3.36 -1.46
N ARG A 36 -4.04 -2.58 -1.78
CA ARG A 36 -5.08 -2.20 -0.82
C ARG A 36 -5.89 -3.39 -0.34
N ALA A 37 -6.20 -4.33 -1.22
CA ALA A 37 -6.85 -5.58 -0.84
C ALA A 37 -5.96 -6.39 0.12
N LEU A 38 -4.65 -6.46 -0.14
CA LEU A 38 -3.69 -7.10 0.75
C LEU A 38 -3.64 -6.41 2.12
N ILE A 39 -3.53 -5.09 2.17
CA ILE A 39 -3.55 -4.30 3.43
C ILE A 39 -4.81 -4.61 4.23
N MET A 40 -5.97 -4.66 3.58
CA MET A 40 -7.24 -5.01 4.23
C MET A 40 -7.19 -6.42 4.82
N VAL A 41 -6.66 -7.40 4.09
CA VAL A 41 -6.52 -8.79 4.56
C VAL A 41 -5.55 -8.89 5.73
N ILE A 42 -4.40 -8.21 5.68
CA ILE A 42 -3.41 -8.14 6.77
C ILE A 42 -4.05 -7.60 8.06
N ASN A 43 -4.75 -6.46 7.98
CA ASN A 43 -5.42 -5.89 9.14
C ASN A 43 -6.54 -6.82 9.67
N THR A 44 -7.32 -7.42 8.78
CA THR A 44 -8.38 -8.36 9.16
C THR A 44 -7.80 -9.59 9.86
N TYR A 45 -6.67 -10.09 9.36
CA TYR A 45 -5.96 -11.21 9.97
C TYR A 45 -5.49 -10.85 11.38
N GLN A 46 -4.87 -9.68 11.58
CA GLN A 46 -4.45 -9.22 12.91
C GLN A 46 -5.61 -9.18 13.90
N THR A 47 -6.74 -8.58 13.51
CA THR A 47 -7.95 -8.53 14.36
C THR A 47 -8.43 -9.93 14.70
N ARG A 48 -8.57 -10.82 13.70
CA ARG A 48 -9.05 -12.19 13.93
C ARG A 48 -8.10 -13.00 14.82
N THR A 49 -6.81 -12.80 14.69
CA THR A 49 -5.82 -13.44 15.55
C THR A 49 -5.99 -12.98 17.00
N ARG A 50 -6.21 -11.67 17.24
CA ARG A 50 -6.53 -11.16 18.58
C ARG A 50 -7.81 -11.78 19.13
N ASP A 51 -8.90 -11.76 18.36
CA ASP A 51 -10.20 -12.32 18.76
C ASP A 51 -10.08 -13.83 19.10
N LEU A 52 -9.28 -14.58 18.34
CA LEU A 52 -8.99 -15.99 18.60
C LEU A 52 -8.29 -16.18 19.95
N HIS A 53 -7.28 -15.36 20.26
CA HIS A 53 -6.56 -15.46 21.53
C HIS A 53 -7.43 -15.04 22.72
N GLU A 54 -8.27 -14.02 22.56
CA GLU A 54 -9.27 -13.63 23.56
C GLU A 54 -10.28 -14.76 23.81
N SER A 55 -10.82 -15.36 22.75
CA SER A 55 -11.77 -16.50 22.85
C SER A 55 -11.13 -17.71 23.54
N ARG A 56 -9.86 -18.02 23.24
CA ARG A 56 -9.12 -19.10 23.90
C ARG A 56 -8.93 -18.82 25.39
N PHE A 57 -8.68 -17.56 25.76
CA PHE A 57 -8.59 -17.16 27.16
C PHE A 57 -9.93 -17.31 27.90
N GLU A 58 -11.03 -16.90 27.28
CA GLU A 58 -12.37 -17.08 27.86
C GLU A 58 -12.68 -18.56 28.11
N ILE A 59 -12.36 -19.44 27.14
CA ILE A 59 -12.53 -20.89 27.31
C ILE A 59 -11.70 -21.39 28.49
N ALA A 60 -10.42 -20.99 28.59
CA ALA A 60 -9.56 -21.39 29.70
C ALA A 60 -10.13 -20.96 31.07
N GLN A 61 -10.66 -19.73 31.16
CA GLN A 61 -11.33 -19.25 32.39
C GLN A 61 -12.59 -20.07 32.73
N GLN A 62 -13.43 -20.36 31.74
CA GLN A 62 -14.65 -21.14 31.97
C GLN A 62 -14.34 -22.58 32.40
N LEU A 63 -13.31 -23.19 31.82
CA LEU A 63 -12.85 -24.52 32.24
C LEU A 63 -12.31 -24.52 33.67
N ALA A 64 -11.55 -23.48 34.06
CA ALA A 64 -11.10 -23.32 35.44
C ALA A 64 -12.28 -23.20 36.42
N LEU A 65 -13.27 -22.35 36.11
CA LEU A 65 -14.49 -22.21 36.91
C LEU A 65 -15.28 -23.52 37.02
N LEU A 66 -15.38 -24.29 35.93
CA LEU A 66 -16.07 -25.58 35.93
C LEU A 66 -15.37 -26.63 36.80
N SER A 67 -14.06 -26.52 37.00
CA SER A 67 -13.33 -27.42 37.89
C SER A 67 -13.62 -27.13 39.37
N GLU A 68 -14.11 -25.95 39.72
CA GLU A 68 -14.46 -25.63 41.10
C GLU A 68 -15.71 -26.43 41.55
N ARG A 69 -15.54 -27.22 42.62
CA ARG A 69 -16.64 -27.93 43.31
C ARG A 69 -17.41 -28.93 42.43
N THR A 70 -16.79 -29.45 41.37
CA THR A 70 -17.36 -30.53 40.54
C THR A 70 -16.52 -31.80 40.66
N PRO A 71 -17.03 -32.99 40.29
CA PRO A 71 -16.24 -34.23 40.26
C PRO A 71 -15.04 -34.18 39.31
N ILE A 72 -15.03 -33.25 38.33
CA ILE A 72 -13.87 -32.98 37.48
C ILE A 72 -12.65 -32.62 38.36
N ARG A 73 -12.89 -31.98 39.50
CA ARG A 73 -11.86 -31.71 40.52
C ARG A 73 -11.16 -32.96 41.04
N GLU A 74 -11.89 -34.06 41.21
CA GLU A 74 -11.35 -35.33 41.74
C GLU A 74 -10.45 -36.04 40.72
N GLU A 75 -10.73 -35.84 39.43
CA GLU A 75 -9.93 -36.37 38.32
C GLU A 75 -8.67 -35.51 38.04
N ILE A 76 -8.66 -34.22 38.42
CA ILE A 76 -7.51 -33.32 38.21
C ILE A 76 -6.48 -33.45 39.35
N GLY A 77 -6.84 -33.98 40.51
CA GLY A 77 -5.90 -34.40 41.57
C GLY A 77 -5.62 -33.40 42.69
N CYS A 78 -5.78 -32.08 42.47
CA CYS A 78 -5.53 -31.05 43.49
C CYS A 78 -6.61 -29.95 43.54
N GLU A 79 -6.68 -29.22 44.67
CA GLU A 79 -7.29 -27.88 44.67
C GLU A 79 -6.51 -26.96 43.73
N LEU A 80 -7.21 -26.24 42.85
CA LEU A 80 -6.71 -24.97 42.34
C LEU A 80 -6.53 -24.07 43.56
N ASP A 81 -5.34 -24.09 44.15
CA ASP A 81 -5.01 -23.09 45.14
C ASP A 81 -4.94 -21.71 44.46
N GLY A 82 -4.91 -20.66 45.27
CA GLY A 82 -4.86 -19.29 44.76
C GLY A 82 -3.65 -19.05 43.84
N GLU A 83 -2.55 -19.78 44.07
CA GLU A 83 -1.29 -19.62 43.35
C GLU A 83 -1.35 -20.24 41.95
N ALA A 84 -1.81 -21.48 41.80
CA ALA A 84 -1.98 -22.15 40.52
C ALA A 84 -3.01 -21.43 39.64
N THR A 85 -4.09 -20.92 40.25
CA THR A 85 -5.10 -20.10 39.57
C THR A 85 -4.49 -18.80 39.04
N GLU A 86 -3.69 -18.12 39.86
CA GLU A 86 -3.01 -16.90 39.46
C GLU A 86 -1.97 -17.16 38.35
N GLN A 87 -1.21 -18.25 38.44
CA GLN A 87 -0.25 -18.66 37.41
C GLN A 87 -0.94 -18.94 36.06
N LEU A 88 -2.06 -19.67 36.05
CA LEU A 88 -2.85 -19.92 34.83
C LEU A 88 -3.43 -18.64 34.26
N GLN A 89 -3.89 -17.72 35.10
CA GLN A 89 -4.38 -16.41 34.67
C GLN A 89 -3.25 -15.57 34.05
N GLN A 90 -2.06 -15.57 34.65
CA GLN A 90 -0.88 -14.89 34.12
C GLN A 90 -0.42 -15.50 32.79
N LEU A 91 -0.36 -16.83 32.66
CA LEU A 91 -0.02 -17.51 31.40
C LEU A 91 -1.02 -17.18 30.31
N SER A 92 -2.31 -17.11 30.65
CA SER A 92 -3.35 -16.76 29.69
C SER A 92 -3.30 -15.29 29.25
N GLN A 93 -2.98 -14.36 30.16
CA GLN A 93 -2.71 -12.97 29.80
C GLN A 93 -1.48 -12.85 28.89
N ARG A 94 -0.43 -13.64 29.15
CA ARG A 94 0.74 -13.74 28.28
C ARG A 94 0.37 -14.30 26.90
N LEU A 95 -0.58 -15.23 26.82
CA LEU A 95 -1.08 -15.78 25.55
C LEU A 95 -1.75 -14.70 24.68
N VAL A 96 -2.51 -13.79 25.28
CA VAL A 96 -3.07 -12.62 24.56
C VAL A 96 -1.94 -11.70 24.05
N ALA A 97 -0.86 -11.56 24.81
CA ALA A 97 0.31 -10.80 24.40
C ALA A 97 1.18 -11.47 23.32
N VAL A 98 0.97 -12.77 23.00
CA VAL A 98 1.73 -13.52 21.97
C VAL A 98 1.60 -12.93 20.58
N VAL A 99 0.46 -12.30 20.32
CA VAL A 99 0.19 -11.60 19.05
C VAL A 99 1.28 -10.57 18.77
N ASN A 100 2.00 -10.08 19.80
CA ASN A 100 3.04 -9.06 19.71
C ASN A 100 2.63 -7.99 18.69
N ASP A 101 1.49 -7.36 18.96
CA ASP A 101 0.83 -6.45 18.04
C ASP A 101 1.76 -5.35 17.54
N GLN A 102 2.76 -4.97 18.35
CA GLN A 102 3.77 -3.98 17.97
C GLN A 102 4.69 -4.46 16.85
N GLU A 103 5.18 -5.71 16.92
CA GLU A 103 6.03 -6.33 15.89
C GLU A 103 5.26 -6.49 14.59
N TYR A 104 4.03 -7.04 14.64
CA TYR A 104 3.17 -7.16 13.46
C TYR A 104 2.85 -5.80 12.84
N GLN A 105 2.46 -4.84 13.68
CA GLN A 105 2.12 -3.49 13.23
C GLN A 105 3.31 -2.84 12.55
N LYS A 106 4.51 -2.95 13.12
CA LYS A 106 5.71 -2.31 12.59
C LYS A 106 6.20 -2.99 11.32
N ASP A 107 6.43 -4.30 11.37
CA ASP A 107 7.21 -5.00 10.35
C ASP A 107 6.34 -5.50 9.19
N VAL A 108 5.01 -5.59 9.39
CA VAL A 108 4.04 -6.01 8.37
C VAL A 108 3.16 -4.84 7.96
N VAL A 109 2.34 -4.30 8.87
CA VAL A 109 1.29 -3.31 8.53
C VAL A 109 1.89 -1.97 8.09
N ASN A 110 2.80 -1.41 8.87
CA ASN A 110 3.42 -0.12 8.58
C ASN A 110 4.28 -0.23 7.32
N PHE A 111 5.06 -1.30 7.17
CA PHE A 111 5.87 -1.53 5.96
C PHE A 111 5.03 -1.45 4.69
N VAL A 112 3.94 -2.23 4.59
CA VAL A 112 3.12 -2.26 3.37
C VAL A 112 2.36 -0.94 3.14
N THR A 113 1.95 -0.27 4.22
CA THR A 113 1.20 1.00 4.15
C THR A 113 2.11 2.15 3.73
N GLU A 114 3.31 2.25 4.32
CA GLU A 114 4.32 3.23 3.95
C GLU A 114 4.79 3.02 2.51
N TRP A 115 4.99 1.76 2.10
CA TRP A 115 5.34 1.46 0.73
C TRP A 115 4.23 1.93 -0.24
N GLU A 116 2.96 1.56 -0.01
CA GLU A 116 1.80 2.03 -0.82
C GLU A 116 1.74 3.54 -0.93
N GLN A 117 1.94 4.23 0.19
CA GLN A 117 1.92 5.68 0.24
C GLN A 117 3.03 6.29 -0.60
N ILE A 118 4.29 5.85 -0.39
CA ILE A 118 5.46 6.39 -1.09
C ILE A 118 5.33 6.22 -2.61
N ILE A 119 4.95 5.02 -3.07
CA ILE A 119 4.82 4.77 -4.51
C ILE A 119 3.67 5.59 -5.11
N THR A 120 2.55 5.71 -4.39
CA THR A 120 1.37 6.46 -4.81
C THR A 120 1.68 7.94 -4.95
N GLU A 121 2.27 8.54 -3.92
CA GLU A 121 2.62 9.96 -3.92
C GLU A 121 3.59 10.30 -5.05
N ARG A 122 4.59 9.44 -5.30
CA ARG A 122 5.58 9.63 -6.39
C ARG A 122 4.92 9.58 -7.76
N VAL A 123 4.12 8.55 -8.04
CA VAL A 123 3.46 8.39 -9.35
C VAL A 123 2.42 9.48 -9.58
N GLU A 124 1.57 9.80 -8.60
CA GLU A 124 0.55 10.85 -8.72
C GLU A 124 1.19 12.24 -8.91
N SER A 125 2.28 12.53 -8.19
CA SER A 125 3.06 13.76 -8.37
C SER A 125 3.68 13.85 -9.77
N GLY A 126 4.20 12.73 -10.28
CA GLY A 126 4.74 12.61 -11.63
C GLY A 126 3.66 12.87 -12.70
N LEU A 127 2.50 12.20 -12.58
CA LEU A 127 1.36 12.39 -13.47
C LEU A 127 0.90 13.85 -13.52
N LYS A 128 0.78 14.50 -12.36
CA LYS A 128 0.41 15.93 -12.27
C LYS A 128 1.41 16.82 -13.00
N ARG A 129 2.71 16.54 -12.86
CA ARG A 129 3.79 17.29 -13.51
C ARG A 129 3.76 17.11 -15.03
N VAL A 130 3.67 15.88 -15.52
CA VAL A 130 3.59 15.57 -16.95
C VAL A 130 2.36 16.23 -17.59
N ARG A 131 1.19 16.18 -16.94
CA ARG A 131 -0.02 16.87 -17.42
C ARG A 131 0.17 18.38 -17.55
N LYS A 132 0.83 19.01 -16.57
CA LYS A 132 1.14 20.45 -16.63
C LYS A 132 2.07 20.77 -17.82
N LEU A 133 3.08 19.95 -18.05
CA LEU A 133 4.01 20.09 -19.17
C LEU A 133 3.31 19.88 -20.52
N ALA A 134 2.41 18.89 -20.61
CA ALA A 134 1.61 18.62 -21.80
C ALA A 134 0.70 19.82 -22.14
N SER A 135 0.08 20.43 -21.12
CA SER A 135 -0.72 21.65 -21.32
C SER A 135 0.14 22.83 -21.80
N ASN A 136 1.36 22.98 -21.29
CA ASN A 136 2.29 24.03 -21.72
C ASN A 136 2.76 23.82 -23.17
N ARG A 137 3.05 22.57 -23.55
CA ARG A 137 3.37 22.18 -24.92
C ARG A 137 2.23 22.56 -25.87
N LEU A 138 1.01 22.13 -25.56
CA LEU A 138 -0.20 22.43 -26.33
C LEU A 138 -0.47 23.94 -26.46
N HIS A 139 -0.19 24.71 -25.41
CA HIS A 139 -0.29 26.17 -25.47
C HIS A 139 0.61 26.76 -26.56
N TYR A 140 1.87 26.33 -26.62
CA TYR A 140 2.80 26.82 -27.65
C TYR A 140 2.48 26.29 -29.04
N GLU A 141 2.01 25.04 -29.17
CA GLU A 141 1.52 24.48 -30.45
C GLU A 141 0.42 25.37 -31.05
N ARG A 142 -0.66 25.62 -30.30
CA ARG A 142 -1.78 26.47 -30.72
C ARG A 142 -1.34 27.90 -31.06
N LYS A 143 -0.39 28.43 -30.28
CA LYS A 143 0.12 29.79 -30.47
C LYS A 143 0.94 29.92 -31.76
N ILE A 144 1.76 28.92 -32.08
CA ILE A 144 2.52 28.86 -33.33
C ILE A 144 1.56 28.70 -34.51
N GLU A 145 0.58 27.80 -34.42
CA GLU A 145 -0.44 27.62 -35.45
C GLU A 145 -1.18 28.93 -35.76
N THR A 146 -1.60 29.67 -34.73
CA THR A 146 -2.22 30.99 -34.90
C THR A 146 -1.30 31.99 -35.60
N LEU A 147 0.00 32.00 -35.28
CA LEU A 147 0.97 32.90 -35.90
C LEU A 147 1.25 32.51 -37.36
N ARG A 148 1.33 31.21 -37.67
CA ARG A 148 1.51 30.70 -39.02
C ARG A 148 0.30 30.99 -39.90
N ASN A 149 -0.91 30.81 -39.39
CA ASN A 149 -2.14 31.15 -40.13
C ASN A 149 -2.17 32.63 -40.49
N LYS A 150 -1.84 33.51 -39.55
CA LYS A 150 -1.73 34.96 -39.82
C LYS A 150 -0.65 35.30 -40.84
N ALA A 151 0.49 34.60 -40.80
CA ALA A 151 1.58 34.80 -41.74
C ALA A 151 1.16 34.38 -43.17
N ASN A 152 0.50 33.23 -43.30
CA ASN A 152 -0.04 32.73 -44.55
C ASN A 152 -1.13 33.66 -45.13
N GLU A 153 -2.00 34.21 -44.29
CA GLU A 153 -3.02 35.18 -44.71
C GLU A 153 -2.42 36.46 -45.32
N LEU A 154 -1.27 36.92 -44.80
CA LEU A 154 -0.56 38.08 -45.36
C LEU A 154 0.10 37.74 -46.69
N GLU A 155 0.70 36.56 -46.78
CA GLU A 155 1.35 36.05 -47.99
C GLU A 155 0.35 35.88 -49.14
N ILE A 156 -0.83 35.29 -48.88
CA ILE A 156 -1.93 35.17 -49.85
C ILE A 156 -2.36 36.55 -50.39
N LYS A 157 -2.29 37.59 -49.56
CA LYS A 157 -2.62 38.98 -49.95
C LYS A 157 -1.46 39.70 -50.65
N GLY A 158 -0.36 39.00 -50.96
CA GLY A 158 0.84 39.58 -51.58
C GLY A 158 1.61 40.53 -50.66
N ARG A 159 1.40 40.45 -49.34
CA ARG A 159 2.08 41.29 -48.35
C ARG A 159 3.20 40.52 -47.68
N THR A 160 4.33 41.18 -47.44
CA THR A 160 5.45 40.60 -46.69
C THR A 160 5.13 40.55 -45.20
N ASN A 161 5.61 39.49 -44.53
CA ASN A 161 5.47 39.36 -43.08
C ASN A 161 6.33 40.42 -42.36
N PRO A 162 5.76 41.18 -41.40
CA PRO A 162 6.53 42.12 -40.61
C PRO A 162 7.68 41.42 -39.86
N THR A 163 8.86 42.02 -39.80
CA THR A 163 10.05 41.46 -39.10
C THR A 163 9.73 41.05 -37.67
N VAL A 164 8.98 41.88 -36.94
CA VAL A 164 8.53 41.61 -35.56
C VAL A 164 7.67 40.34 -35.46
N ALA A 165 6.85 40.04 -36.48
CA ALA A 165 6.04 38.83 -36.52
C ALA A 165 6.91 37.58 -36.74
N VAL A 166 7.92 37.67 -37.62
CA VAL A 166 8.89 36.60 -37.88
C VAL A 166 9.71 36.27 -36.63
N GLU A 167 10.26 37.29 -35.95
CA GLU A 167 11.00 37.10 -34.70
C GLU A 167 10.12 36.50 -33.60
N ARG A 168 8.86 36.96 -33.50
CA ARG A 168 7.89 36.41 -32.54
C ARG A 168 7.60 34.94 -32.83
N LEU A 169 7.45 34.55 -34.09
CA LEU A 169 7.24 33.17 -34.50
C LEU A 169 8.44 32.31 -34.11
N SER A 170 9.65 32.69 -34.52
CA SER A 170 10.91 32.00 -34.20
C SER A 170 11.10 31.79 -32.70
N ARG A 171 10.84 32.82 -31.88
CA ARG A 171 10.91 32.70 -30.41
C ARG A 171 9.89 31.72 -29.85
N ASN A 172 8.66 31.68 -30.37
CA ASN A 172 7.66 30.72 -29.88
C ASN A 172 8.00 29.29 -30.34
N GLU A 173 8.56 29.10 -31.53
CA GLU A 173 9.07 27.80 -32.00
C GLU A 173 10.19 27.27 -31.09
N GLY A 174 11.12 28.14 -30.69
CA GLY A 174 12.12 27.80 -29.67
C GLY A 174 11.51 27.37 -28.33
N LYS A 175 10.47 28.09 -27.86
CA LYS A 175 9.73 27.72 -26.63
C LYS A 175 8.97 26.41 -26.77
N LEU A 176 8.37 26.13 -27.93
CA LEU A 176 7.71 24.85 -28.19
C LEU A 176 8.72 23.71 -28.15
N LYS A 177 9.87 23.86 -28.82
CA LYS A 177 10.95 22.87 -28.80
C LYS A 177 11.40 22.58 -27.38
N GLN A 178 11.61 23.62 -26.57
CA GLN A 178 11.96 23.46 -25.16
C GLN A 178 10.86 22.76 -24.35
N ALA A 179 9.60 23.18 -24.52
CA ALA A 179 8.46 22.56 -23.82
C ALA A 179 8.30 21.08 -24.20
N PHE A 180 8.53 20.73 -25.47
CA PHE A 180 8.54 19.36 -25.97
C PHE A 180 9.66 18.55 -25.31
N THR A 181 10.92 19.01 -25.35
CA THR A 181 12.05 18.30 -24.73
C THR A 181 11.84 18.05 -23.24
N VAL A 182 11.34 19.06 -22.50
CA VAL A 182 11.06 18.89 -21.07
C VAL A 182 9.91 17.92 -20.82
N HIS A 183 8.84 17.99 -21.63
CA HIS A 183 7.73 17.04 -21.54
C HIS A 183 8.19 15.60 -21.77
N GLU A 184 8.90 15.33 -22.89
CA GLU A 184 9.35 13.97 -23.22
C GLU A 184 10.29 13.39 -22.18
N LYS A 185 11.20 14.22 -21.65
CA LYS A 185 12.11 13.80 -20.57
C LYS A 185 11.34 13.36 -19.32
N GLU A 186 10.41 14.18 -18.85
CA GLU A 186 9.66 13.91 -17.61
C GLU A 186 8.64 12.78 -17.82
N ALA A 187 8.04 12.67 -19.00
CA ALA A 187 7.16 11.56 -19.36
C ALA A 187 7.93 10.23 -19.39
N GLY A 188 9.12 10.19 -20.02
CA GLY A 188 9.96 9.01 -20.04
C GLY A 188 10.43 8.57 -18.65
N GLN A 189 10.80 9.53 -17.79
CA GLN A 189 11.13 9.24 -16.39
C GLN A 189 9.95 8.66 -15.61
N LEU A 190 8.74 9.17 -15.85
CA LEU A 190 7.52 8.63 -15.25
C LEU A 190 7.21 7.23 -15.77
N CYS A 191 7.34 6.97 -17.07
CA CYS A 191 7.17 5.62 -17.62
C CYS A 191 8.11 4.63 -16.94
N ALA A 192 9.40 4.96 -16.86
CA ALA A 192 10.39 4.10 -16.20
C ALA A 192 10.09 3.86 -14.72
N LEU A 193 9.60 4.89 -14.00
CA LEU A 193 9.16 4.73 -12.61
C LEU A 193 7.96 3.78 -12.51
N MET A 194 6.95 3.97 -13.34
CA MET A 194 5.73 3.14 -13.32
C MET A 194 6.02 1.69 -13.72
N GLU A 195 6.89 1.47 -14.70
CA GLU A 195 7.41 0.15 -15.07
C GLU A 195 8.16 -0.49 -13.90
N SER A 196 9.12 0.21 -13.29
CA SER A 196 9.86 -0.33 -12.15
C SER A 196 8.95 -0.68 -10.97
N VAL A 197 7.99 0.19 -10.64
CA VAL A 197 7.04 -0.09 -9.55
C VAL A 197 6.13 -1.28 -9.87
N THR A 198 5.60 -1.38 -11.09
CA THR A 198 4.66 -2.45 -11.47
C THR A 198 5.35 -3.79 -11.74
N HIS A 199 6.53 -3.78 -12.36
CA HIS A 199 7.23 -4.99 -12.78
C HIS A 199 8.27 -5.43 -11.76
N GLU A 200 8.87 -4.53 -11.00
CA GLU A 200 9.91 -4.86 -10.01
C GLU A 200 9.48 -4.64 -8.57
N GLY A 201 8.32 -4.03 -8.32
CA GLY A 201 7.80 -3.79 -6.97
C GLY A 201 7.61 -5.06 -6.15
N TYR A 202 7.49 -6.23 -6.80
CA TYR A 202 7.47 -7.52 -6.10
C TYR A 202 8.75 -7.78 -5.30
N LYS A 203 9.89 -7.21 -5.70
CA LYS A 203 11.17 -7.36 -4.98
C LYS A 203 11.09 -6.69 -3.60
N ASP A 204 10.42 -5.54 -3.50
CA ASP A 204 10.17 -4.87 -2.23
C ASP A 204 9.12 -5.65 -1.41
N LEU A 205 8.08 -6.16 -2.06
CA LEU A 205 7.06 -6.98 -1.41
C LEU A 205 7.59 -8.34 -0.93
N TYR A 206 8.71 -8.84 -1.46
CA TYR A 206 9.38 -10.02 -0.92
C TYR A 206 9.82 -9.80 0.53
N THR A 207 10.28 -8.58 0.87
CA THR A 207 10.60 -8.20 2.26
C THR A 207 9.37 -8.31 3.16
N LEU A 208 8.19 -7.88 2.68
CA LEU A 208 6.93 -8.03 3.42
C LEU A 208 6.61 -9.51 3.68
N VAL A 209 6.78 -10.39 2.67
CA VAL A 209 6.55 -11.83 2.83
C VAL A 209 7.50 -12.42 3.87
N LYS A 210 8.78 -12.04 3.82
CA LYS A 210 9.78 -12.49 4.79
C LYS A 210 9.42 -12.05 6.21
N ASN A 211 9.10 -10.76 6.39
CA ASN A 211 8.72 -10.21 7.69
C ASN A 211 7.46 -10.91 8.26
N TYR A 212 6.47 -11.17 7.40
CA TYR A 212 5.26 -11.88 7.81
C TYR A 212 5.56 -13.33 8.26
N ILE A 213 6.36 -14.07 7.48
CA ILE A 213 6.71 -15.45 7.82
C ILE A 213 7.52 -15.49 9.12
N GLU A 214 8.50 -14.60 9.28
CA GLU A 214 9.34 -14.53 10.47
C GLU A 214 8.50 -14.22 11.71
N TRP A 215 7.59 -13.24 11.62
CA TRP A 215 6.65 -12.95 12.70
C TRP A 215 5.74 -14.15 13.02
N GLU A 216 5.23 -14.85 12.02
CA GLU A 216 4.34 -16.01 12.24
C GLU A 216 5.06 -17.18 12.91
N ILE A 217 6.32 -17.45 12.52
CA ILE A 217 7.18 -18.43 13.18
C ILE A 217 7.37 -18.05 14.66
N ASN A 218 7.76 -16.80 14.93
CA ASN A 218 7.97 -16.30 16.28
C ASN A 218 6.67 -16.34 17.11
N ARG A 219 5.52 -16.01 16.52
CA ARG A 219 4.20 -16.08 17.16
C ARG A 219 3.88 -17.51 17.58
N VAL A 220 4.01 -18.46 16.65
CA VAL A 220 3.72 -19.89 16.92
C VAL A 220 4.67 -20.45 17.98
N GLU A 221 5.96 -20.09 17.94
CA GLU A 221 6.93 -20.53 18.95
C GLU A 221 6.56 -20.01 20.35
N ARG A 222 6.21 -18.72 20.46
CA ARG A 222 5.73 -18.13 21.72
C ARG A 222 4.45 -18.81 22.22
N GLU A 223 3.50 -19.07 21.32
CA GLU A 223 2.25 -19.78 21.64
C GLU A 223 2.51 -21.19 22.17
N ASN A 224 3.39 -21.94 21.48
CA ASN A 224 3.76 -23.29 21.87
C ASN A 224 4.43 -23.32 23.25
N ASN A 225 5.36 -22.39 23.51
CA ASN A 225 6.03 -22.29 24.80
C ASN A 225 5.06 -22.01 25.96
N ILE A 226 4.05 -21.16 25.75
CA ILE A 226 3.01 -20.91 26.77
C ILE A 226 2.13 -22.14 26.96
N THR A 227 1.72 -22.79 25.86
CA THR A 227 0.87 -23.99 25.93
C THR A 227 1.57 -25.13 26.69
N LEU A 228 2.88 -25.31 26.46
CA LEU A 228 3.69 -26.27 27.22
C LEU A 228 3.79 -25.91 28.70
N GLN A 229 3.92 -24.62 29.04
CA GLN A 229 3.90 -24.16 30.45
C GLN A 229 2.54 -24.45 31.10
N MET A 230 1.44 -24.19 30.40
CA MET A 230 0.10 -24.51 30.91
C MET A 230 -0.07 -26.01 31.14
N SER A 231 0.40 -26.86 30.22
CA SER A 231 0.37 -28.32 30.38
C SER A 231 1.16 -28.77 31.61
N ALA A 232 2.38 -28.26 31.78
CA ALA A 232 3.22 -28.60 32.93
C ALA A 232 2.60 -28.14 34.26
N THR A 233 1.97 -26.95 34.29
CA THR A 233 1.21 -26.49 35.47
C THR A 233 0.07 -27.45 35.79
N LEU A 234 -0.72 -27.87 34.79
CA LEU A 234 -1.81 -28.82 35.00
C LEU A 234 -1.31 -30.20 35.48
N GLU A 235 -0.21 -30.71 34.92
CA GLU A 235 0.39 -31.98 35.36
C GLU A 235 0.87 -31.90 36.81
N SER A 236 1.50 -30.79 37.22
CA SER A 236 1.94 -30.58 38.60
C SER A 236 0.79 -30.49 39.61
N MET A 237 -0.44 -30.24 39.13
CA MET A 237 -1.65 -30.27 39.96
C MET A 237 -2.26 -31.67 40.06
N SER A 238 -1.71 -32.68 39.39
CA SER A 238 -2.23 -34.05 39.44
C SER A 238 -1.42 -34.99 40.34
N GLU A 239 -0.27 -34.53 40.83
CA GLU A 239 0.64 -35.24 41.75
C GLU A 239 0.41 -34.85 43.21
#